data_AF-A0A183K1R2-F1
#
_entry.id   AF-A0A183K1R2-F1
#
_cell.length_a   1.000
_cell.length_b   1.000
_cell.length_c   1.000
_cell.angle_alpha   90.00
_cell.angle_beta   90.00
_cell.angle_gamma   90.00
#
_symmetry.space_group_name_H-M   'P 1'
#
loop_
_entity.id
_entity.type
_entity.pdbx_description
1 polymer ?
#
loop_
_entity_poly.entity_id
_entity_poly.type
_entity_poly.pdbx_seq_one_letter_code
_entity_poly.pdbx_strand_id
1 'polypeptide(L)'
;MICHLAIYSVFSTVMFITQVSFHAKISDPAVGGTYMTLLNTAANLATSLPNTLFLSLVEPLTLRKCSGADLLKAGLLSLRTNSIQSVNTMNITHHIQYSKDEIYRNGQLWLANNATCENSKTIQASSIACLDIGGTCSKLLDGFYVEVGLCLLFGLVTFPTIVLPYANHLDTQPNEAFTFRPSSSLARHQSRSDNNETKKTRKD
;
A
#
# COMPACT_ATOMS: atom_id res chain seq x y z
N MET A 1 28.12 -6.60 14.06
CA MET A 1 26.84 -7.31 13.80
C MET A 1 26.00 -7.45 15.07
N ILE A 2 26.51 -8.04 16.16
CA ILE A 2 25.76 -8.20 17.43
C ILE A 2 25.31 -6.85 18.02
N CYS A 3 26.19 -5.84 18.05
CA CYS A 3 25.81 -4.51 18.57
C CYS A 3 24.70 -3.85 17.74
N HIS A 4 24.71 -3.99 16.41
CA HIS A 4 23.66 -3.45 15.55
C HIS A 4 22.30 -4.12 15.81
N LEU A 5 22.30 -5.45 15.98
CA LEU A 5 21.09 -6.20 16.33
C LEU A 5 20.56 -5.84 17.72
N ALA A 6 21.45 -5.66 18.70
CA ALA A 6 21.09 -5.25 20.05
C ALA A 6 20.55 -3.82 20.10
N ILE A 7 21.16 -2.88 19.36
CA ILE A 7 20.67 -1.51 19.23
C ILE A 7 19.26 -1.52 18.62
N TYR A 8 19.09 -2.24 17.49
CA TYR A 8 17.80 -2.36 16.83
C TYR A 8 16.71 -2.93 17.74
N SER A 9 17.02 -3.99 18.51
CA SER A 9 16.03 -4.60 19.40
C SER A 9 15.61 -3.65 20.54
N VAL A 10 16.54 -2.88 21.11
CA VAL A 10 16.24 -1.90 22.16
C VAL A 10 15.35 -0.77 21.63
N PHE A 11 15.66 -0.21 20.46
CA PHE A 11 14.81 0.85 19.88
C PHE A 11 13.39 0.35 19.58
N SER A 12 13.27 -0.87 19.05
CA SER A 12 11.98 -1.48 18.74
C SER A 12 11.15 -1.76 20.01
N THR A 13 11.76 -2.28 21.08
CA THR A 13 11.06 -2.54 22.33
C THR A 13 10.64 -1.26 23.03
N VAL A 14 11.48 -0.22 23.03
CA VAL A 14 11.13 1.09 23.58
C VAL A 14 9.94 1.69 22.83
N MET A 15 9.96 1.67 21.49
CA MET A 15 8.84 2.16 20.68
C MET A 15 7.53 1.43 21.03
N PHE A 16 7.58 0.10 21.12
CA PHE A 16 6.41 -0.70 21.50
C PHE A 16 5.88 -0.32 22.90
N ILE A 17 6.76 -0.22 23.90
CA ILE A 17 6.37 0.12 25.27
C ILE A 17 5.77 1.54 25.36
N THR A 18 6.30 2.50 24.59
CA THR A 18 5.75 3.87 24.55
C THR A 18 4.33 3.94 23.97
N GLN A 19 4.01 3.10 22.98
CA GLN A 19 2.65 3.02 22.43
C GLN A 19 1.69 2.41 23.44
N VAL A 20 2.09 1.33 24.11
CA VAL A 20 1.26 0.65 25.12
C VAL A 20 1.03 1.55 26.35
N SER A 21 2.03 2.34 26.76
CA SER A 21 1.86 3.30 27.86
C SER A 21 0.94 4.46 27.50
N PHE A 22 0.97 4.92 26.25
CA PHE A 22 0.02 5.91 25.75
C PHE A 22 -1.42 5.36 25.70
N HIS A 23 -1.61 4.13 25.23
CA HIS A 23 -2.92 3.46 25.24
C HIS A 23 -3.49 3.29 26.66
N ALA A 24 -2.63 3.01 27.64
CA ALA A 24 -3.05 2.96 29.05
C ALA A 24 -3.42 4.35 29.58
N LYS A 25 -2.67 5.39 29.21
CA LYS A 25 -2.90 6.76 29.68
C LYS A 25 -4.20 7.38 29.13
N ILE A 26 -4.57 7.07 27.88
CA ILE A 26 -5.82 7.56 27.27
C ILE A 26 -7.05 6.74 27.71
N SER A 27 -6.85 5.53 28.24
CA SER A 27 -7.94 4.66 28.67
C SER A 27 -8.49 5.10 30.03
N ASP A 28 -9.79 5.38 30.08
CA ASP A 28 -10.48 5.78 31.31
C ASP A 28 -10.42 4.67 32.39
N PRO A 29 -10.08 4.97 33.66
CA PRO A 29 -10.10 3.99 34.75
C PRO A 29 -11.41 3.19 34.91
N ALA A 30 -12.58 3.76 34.59
CA ALA A 30 -13.87 3.11 34.74
C ALA A 30 -14.18 2.05 33.67
N VAL A 31 -13.62 2.19 32.45
CA VAL A 31 -13.86 1.29 31.30
C VAL A 31 -12.56 0.91 30.55
N GLY A 32 -11.42 1.04 31.23
CA GLY A 32 -10.10 1.02 30.60
C GLY A 32 -9.72 -0.32 30.00
N GLY A 33 -10.22 -1.44 30.54
CA GLY A 33 -9.99 -2.77 29.98
C GLY A 33 -10.55 -2.94 28.55
N THR A 34 -11.73 -2.37 28.29
CA THR A 34 -12.35 -2.38 26.95
C THR A 34 -11.61 -1.47 25.98
N TYR A 35 -11.25 -0.25 26.41
CA TYR A 35 -10.51 0.71 25.58
C TYR A 35 -9.10 0.21 25.23
N MET A 36 -8.38 -0.38 26.19
CA MET A 36 -7.05 -0.93 25.96
C MET A 36 -7.08 -2.11 24.98
N THR A 37 -8.10 -2.96 25.06
CA THR A 37 -8.28 -4.08 24.11
C THR A 37 -8.60 -3.58 22.71
N LEU A 38 -9.54 -2.64 22.58
CA LEU A 38 -9.93 -2.07 21.28
C LEU A 38 -8.75 -1.34 20.61
N LEU A 39 -7.99 -0.55 21.37
CA LEU A 39 -6.80 0.14 20.85
C LEU A 39 -5.72 -0.85 20.40
N ASN A 40 -5.53 -1.96 21.10
CA ASN A 40 -4.64 -3.03 20.66
C ASN A 40 -5.12 -3.69 19.36
N THR A 41 -6.43 -3.94 19.22
CA THR A 41 -7.01 -4.43 17.94
C THR A 41 -6.78 -3.43 16.82
N ALA A 42 -7.02 -2.15 17.07
CA ALA A 42 -6.82 -1.08 16.10
C ALA A 42 -5.34 -0.97 15.68
N ALA A 43 -4.40 -1.06 16.63
CA ALA A 43 -2.96 -0.98 16.34
C ALA A 43 -2.45 -2.17 15.50
N ASN A 44 -2.92 -3.38 15.79
CA ASN A 44 -2.59 -4.57 14.99
C ASN A 44 -3.12 -4.47 13.55
N LEU A 45 -4.33 -3.90 13.37
CA LEU A 45 -4.89 -3.63 12.05
C LEU A 45 -4.13 -2.50 11.33
N ALA A 46 -3.81 -1.42 12.05
CA ALA A 46 -3.09 -0.28 11.53
C ALA A 46 -1.66 -0.62 11.09
N THR A 47 -1.05 -1.68 11.63
CA THR A 47 0.30 -2.10 11.22
C THR A 47 0.30 -2.91 9.92
N SER A 48 -0.78 -3.67 9.66
CA SER A 48 -0.84 -4.60 8.52
C SER A 48 -1.55 -4.02 7.30
N LEU A 49 -2.62 -3.26 7.49
CA LEU A 49 -3.45 -2.72 6.41
C LEU A 49 -2.72 -1.72 5.48
N PRO A 50 -1.95 -0.74 6.00
CA PRO A 50 -1.37 0.28 5.14
C PRO A 50 -0.35 -0.33 4.16
N ASN A 51 0.50 -1.25 4.61
CA ASN A 51 1.48 -1.87 3.73
C ASN A 51 0.82 -2.60 2.56
N THR A 52 -0.30 -3.29 2.78
CA THR A 52 -1.04 -3.94 1.68
C THR A 52 -1.68 -2.93 0.75
N LEU A 53 -2.28 -1.87 1.28
CA LEU A 53 -2.90 -0.80 0.49
C LEU A 53 -1.86 -0.08 -0.38
N PHE A 54 -0.74 0.32 0.22
CA PHE A 54 0.37 1.02 -0.41
C PHE A 54 1.02 0.16 -1.50
N LEU A 55 1.37 -1.09 -1.18
CA LEU A 55 1.92 -2.02 -2.19
C LEU A 55 0.94 -2.32 -3.33
N SER A 56 -0.38 -2.28 -3.09
CA SER A 56 -1.38 -2.39 -4.15
C SER A 56 -1.41 -1.17 -5.08
N LEU A 57 -0.93 -0.01 -4.63
CA LEU A 57 -0.79 1.20 -5.45
C LEU A 57 0.50 1.19 -6.29
N VAL A 58 1.53 0.44 -5.89
CA VAL A 58 2.78 0.37 -6.67
C VAL A 58 2.54 -0.13 -8.09
N GLU A 59 1.69 -1.12 -8.28
CA GLU A 59 1.42 -1.71 -9.60
C GLU A 59 0.88 -0.70 -10.63
N PRO A 60 -0.19 0.08 -10.34
CA PRO A 60 -0.67 1.12 -11.27
C PRO A 60 0.28 2.31 -11.41
N LEU A 61 1.12 2.61 -10.40
CA LEU A 61 2.11 3.68 -10.51
C LEU A 61 3.39 3.27 -11.27
N THR A 62 3.60 1.98 -11.52
CA THR A 62 4.83 1.48 -12.16
C THR A 62 4.73 1.50 -13.68
N LEU A 63 5.54 2.33 -14.32
CA LEU A 63 5.61 2.44 -15.77
C LEU A 63 6.63 1.45 -16.36
N ARG A 64 6.17 0.63 -17.30
CA ARG A 64 6.96 -0.40 -17.98
C ARG A 64 6.90 -0.21 -19.49
N LYS A 65 7.99 -0.53 -20.18
CA LYS A 65 8.11 -0.42 -21.64
C LYS A 65 8.66 -1.71 -22.24
N CYS A 66 8.17 -2.06 -23.42
CA CYS A 66 8.74 -3.11 -24.25
C CYS A 66 10.02 -2.61 -24.94
N SER A 67 11.15 -3.27 -24.72
CA SER A 67 12.47 -2.93 -25.27
C SER A 67 13.02 -4.06 -26.14
N GLY A 68 13.69 -3.74 -27.25
CA GLY A 68 14.32 -4.76 -28.12
C GLY A 68 13.35 -5.60 -28.96
N ALA A 69 12.12 -5.11 -29.19
CA ALA A 69 11.14 -5.79 -30.02
C ALA A 69 11.46 -5.72 -31.53
N ASP A 70 11.14 -6.79 -32.27
CA ASP A 70 11.24 -6.81 -33.73
C ASP A 70 10.08 -6.03 -34.36
N LEU A 71 10.41 -4.86 -34.87
CA LEU A 71 9.46 -3.90 -35.43
C LEU A 71 8.78 -4.41 -36.72
N LEU A 72 9.45 -5.30 -37.46
CA LEU A 72 8.88 -5.91 -38.65
C LEU A 72 7.77 -6.90 -38.27
N LYS A 73 7.98 -7.71 -37.23
CA LYS A 73 6.93 -8.60 -36.70
C LYS A 73 5.73 -7.81 -36.16
N ALA A 74 5.97 -6.74 -35.40
CA ALA A 74 4.93 -5.86 -34.88
C ALA A 74 4.11 -5.20 -36.03
N GLY A 75 4.79 -4.73 -37.08
CA GLY A 75 4.13 -4.18 -38.27
C GLY A 75 3.29 -5.20 -39.02
N LEU A 76 3.76 -6.45 -39.17
CA LEU A 76 2.98 -7.53 -39.78
C LEU A 76 1.76 -7.92 -38.93
N LEU A 77 1.87 -7.90 -37.59
CA LEU A 77 0.75 -8.11 -36.67
C LEU A 77 -0.33 -7.04 -36.83
N SER A 78 0.06 -5.77 -37.04
CA SER A 78 -0.91 -4.69 -37.29
C SER A 78 -1.72 -4.85 -38.60
N LEU A 79 -1.20 -5.62 -39.56
CA LEU A 79 -1.84 -5.90 -40.85
C LEU A 79 -2.67 -7.20 -40.83
N ARG A 80 -2.48 -8.07 -39.82
CA ARG A 80 -3.12 -9.39 -39.71
C ARG A 80 -4.20 -9.37 -38.63
N THR A 81 -5.35 -8.76 -38.90
CA THR A 81 -6.50 -8.75 -37.97
C THR A 81 -7.58 -9.81 -38.26
N ASN A 82 -7.31 -10.91 -38.99
CA ASN A 82 -8.34 -11.95 -39.22
C ASN A 82 -7.88 -13.39 -39.58
N SER A 83 -6.67 -13.87 -39.26
CA SER A 83 -6.41 -15.32 -39.39
C SER A 83 -5.27 -15.85 -38.52
N ILE A 84 -5.64 -16.85 -37.73
CA ILE A 84 -4.80 -17.68 -36.87
C ILE A 84 -3.82 -18.51 -37.72
N GLN A 85 -2.59 -18.64 -37.19
CA GLN A 85 -1.66 -19.77 -37.26
C GLN A 85 -0.29 -19.51 -37.93
N SER A 86 0.75 -19.67 -37.09
CA SER A 86 2.06 -20.23 -37.40
C SER A 86 3.00 -19.46 -38.33
N VAL A 87 4.04 -18.92 -37.71
CA VAL A 87 5.34 -18.63 -38.31
C VAL A 87 5.93 -19.95 -38.80
N ASN A 88 5.78 -20.31 -40.08
CA ASN A 88 6.64 -21.31 -40.73
C ASN A 88 6.68 -21.28 -42.27
N THR A 89 6.06 -20.32 -42.95
CA THR A 89 6.31 -20.12 -44.39
C THR A 89 5.89 -18.73 -44.82
N MET A 90 6.84 -17.86 -45.14
CA MET A 90 6.54 -16.67 -45.93
C MET A 90 6.41 -17.11 -47.39
N ASN A 91 5.22 -17.58 -47.79
CA ASN A 91 4.86 -17.59 -49.20
C ASN A 91 3.79 -16.51 -49.40
N ILE A 92 4.27 -15.29 -49.65
CA ILE A 92 3.43 -14.11 -49.87
C ILE A 92 2.88 -14.22 -51.30
N THR A 93 1.73 -14.87 -51.46
CA THR A 93 1.01 -14.90 -52.75
C THR A 93 -0.27 -14.07 -52.75
N HIS A 94 -0.29 -12.99 -51.96
CA HIS A 94 -1.17 -11.84 -52.20
C HIS A 94 -0.38 -10.56 -51.93
N HIS A 95 -0.07 -9.84 -53.00
CA HIS A 95 0.61 -8.55 -52.99
C HIS A 95 -0.25 -7.53 -52.24
N ILE A 96 0.13 -7.20 -51.01
CA ILE A 96 -0.28 -5.94 -50.39
C ILE A 96 0.90 -4.99 -50.54
N GLN A 97 0.65 -3.91 -51.28
CA GLN A 97 1.61 -2.91 -51.75
C GLN A 97 1.98 -1.95 -50.62
N TYR A 98 2.74 -2.42 -49.63
CA TYR A 98 3.23 -1.58 -48.53
C TYR A 98 4.74 -1.41 -48.60
N SER A 99 5.20 -0.15 -48.52
CA SER A 99 6.61 0.19 -48.36
C SER A 99 7.12 -0.30 -47.00
N LYS A 100 8.38 -0.74 -46.92
CA LYS A 100 9.01 -1.17 -45.64
C LYS A 100 8.89 -0.08 -44.58
N ASP A 101 9.03 1.19 -44.96
CA ASP A 101 8.96 2.33 -44.05
C ASP A 101 7.57 2.48 -43.41
N GLU A 102 6.51 2.21 -44.19
CA GLU A 102 5.12 2.25 -43.71
C GLU A 102 4.86 1.11 -42.70
N ILE A 103 5.43 -0.07 -42.94
CA ILE A 103 5.34 -1.22 -42.03
C ILE A 103 6.06 -0.93 -40.72
N TYR A 104 7.26 -0.34 -40.76
CA TYR A 104 7.98 0.05 -39.55
C TYR A 104 7.23 1.10 -38.74
N ARG A 105 6.63 2.09 -39.40
CA ARG A 105 5.83 3.13 -38.74
C ARG A 105 4.58 2.56 -38.08
N ASN A 106 3.86 1.67 -38.77
CA ASN A 106 2.70 0.97 -38.23
C ASN A 106 3.09 0.03 -37.08
N GLY A 107 4.25 -0.63 -37.18
CA GLY A 107 4.81 -1.44 -36.10
C GLY A 107 5.08 -0.64 -34.83
N GLN A 108 5.59 0.60 -34.95
CA GLN A 108 5.84 1.45 -33.77
C GLN A 108 4.53 1.88 -33.11
N LEU A 109 3.53 2.22 -33.92
CA LEU A 109 2.21 2.63 -33.43
C LEU A 109 1.49 1.47 -32.76
N TRP A 110 1.58 0.26 -33.32
CA TRP A 110 1.04 -0.95 -32.71
C TRP A 110 1.76 -1.30 -31.40
N LEU A 111 3.09 -1.22 -31.37
CA LEU A 111 3.89 -1.48 -30.16
C LEU A 111 3.49 -0.55 -29.01
N ALA A 112 3.28 0.74 -29.29
CA ALA A 112 2.92 1.73 -28.30
C ALA A 112 1.52 1.52 -27.70
N ASN A 113 0.58 0.99 -28.48
CA ASN A 113 -0.82 0.84 -28.05
C ASN A 113 -1.17 -0.56 -27.56
N ASN A 114 -0.43 -1.60 -27.98
CA ASN A 114 -0.86 -2.98 -27.81
C ASN A 114 0.21 -3.91 -27.20
N ALA A 115 1.45 -3.46 -27.01
CA ALA A 115 2.54 -4.26 -26.44
C ALA A 115 3.12 -3.64 -25.15
N THR A 116 2.24 -3.20 -24.23
CA THR A 116 2.66 -2.66 -22.93
C THR A 116 3.00 -3.81 -21.97
N CYS A 117 3.96 -3.58 -21.08
CA CYS A 117 4.45 -4.60 -20.16
C CYS A 117 3.73 -4.56 -18.81
N GLU A 118 2.43 -4.22 -18.81
CA GLU A 118 1.68 -4.02 -17.59
C GLU A 118 1.01 -5.32 -17.11
N ASN A 119 1.05 -5.56 -15.80
CA ASN A 119 0.71 -6.85 -15.17
C ASN A 119 -0.74 -6.92 -14.65
N SER A 120 -1.67 -6.15 -15.24
CA SER A 120 -3.09 -6.25 -14.85
C SER A 120 -3.78 -7.38 -15.64
N LYS A 121 -4.77 -8.05 -15.03
CA LYS A 121 -5.48 -9.21 -15.62
C LYS A 121 -6.10 -8.91 -17.00
N THR A 122 -6.44 -7.65 -17.28
CA THR A 122 -6.95 -7.17 -18.58
C THR A 122 -5.84 -6.84 -19.58
N ILE A 123 -4.62 -6.56 -19.12
CA ILE A 123 -3.50 -6.06 -19.94
C ILE A 123 -2.39 -7.12 -20.12
N GLN A 124 -2.46 -8.28 -19.45
CA GLN A 124 -1.52 -9.40 -19.62
C GLN A 124 -1.36 -9.86 -21.08
N ALA A 125 -2.43 -9.74 -21.89
CA ALA A 125 -2.39 -10.01 -23.32
C ALA A 125 -1.37 -9.12 -24.07
N SER A 126 -1.24 -7.85 -23.67
CA SER A 126 -0.27 -6.91 -24.26
C SER A 126 1.18 -7.21 -23.81
N SER A 127 1.37 -7.67 -22.57
CA SER A 127 2.69 -8.07 -22.09
C SER A 127 3.20 -9.32 -22.80
N ILE A 128 2.30 -10.27 -23.10
CA ILE A 128 2.62 -11.47 -23.87
C ILE A 128 2.94 -11.09 -25.32
N ALA A 129 2.23 -10.11 -25.90
CA ALA A 129 2.50 -9.61 -27.24
C ALA A 129 3.91 -9.00 -27.38
N CYS A 130 4.43 -8.31 -26.34
CA CYS A 130 5.81 -7.82 -26.32
C CYS A 130 6.85 -8.96 -26.35
N LEU A 131 6.58 -10.06 -25.65
CA LEU A 131 7.49 -11.21 -25.58
C LEU A 131 7.48 -12.01 -26.90
N ASP A 132 6.32 -12.15 -27.55
CA ASP A 132 6.16 -12.90 -28.81
C ASP A 132 6.93 -12.28 -30.00
N ILE A 133 7.04 -10.96 -30.02
CA ILE A 133 7.85 -10.22 -31.01
C ILE A 133 9.34 -10.14 -30.64
N GLY A 134 9.79 -10.90 -29.64
CA GLY A 134 11.19 -10.95 -29.19
C GLY A 134 11.63 -9.77 -28.33
N GLY A 135 10.68 -8.97 -27.83
CA GLY A 135 10.96 -7.88 -26.91
C GLY A 135 11.16 -8.36 -25.47
N THR A 136 11.78 -7.50 -24.67
CA THR A 136 11.98 -7.69 -23.23
C THR A 136 11.29 -6.56 -22.47
N CYS A 137 10.60 -6.92 -21.39
CA CYS A 137 9.91 -5.94 -20.56
C CYS A 137 10.87 -5.29 -19.55
N SER A 138 11.15 -4.00 -19.76
CA SER A 138 12.00 -3.21 -18.87
C SER A 138 11.16 -2.21 -18.08
N LYS A 139 11.46 -2.04 -16.78
CA LYS A 139 10.85 -0.99 -15.95
C LYS A 139 11.55 0.34 -16.25
N LEU A 140 10.76 1.38 -16.59
CA LEU A 140 11.30 2.73 -16.81
C LEU A 140 11.23 3.57 -15.53
N LEU A 141 10.11 3.46 -14.80
CA LEU A 141 9.90 4.14 -13.52
C LEU A 141 9.24 3.15 -12.55
N ASP A 142 9.85 2.95 -11.39
CA ASP A 142 9.28 2.09 -10.35
C ASP A 142 8.30 2.89 -9.49
N GLY A 143 7.06 2.42 -9.43
CA GLY A 143 5.99 3.07 -8.67
C GLY A 143 6.32 3.21 -7.19
N PHE A 144 7.20 2.36 -6.65
CA PHE A 144 7.67 2.42 -5.28
C PHE A 144 8.29 3.78 -4.93
N TYR A 145 9.16 4.33 -5.79
CA TYR A 145 9.79 5.61 -5.50
C TYR A 145 8.81 6.79 -5.62
N VAL A 146 7.85 6.68 -6.54
CA VAL A 146 6.78 7.68 -6.69
C VAL A 146 5.89 7.70 -5.46
N GLU A 147 5.50 6.52 -4.98
CA GLU A 147 4.71 6.35 -3.76
C GLU A 147 5.43 6.88 -2.52
N VAL A 148 6.71 6.52 -2.32
CA VAL A 148 7.51 7.03 -1.21
C VAL A 148 7.56 8.55 -1.24
N GLY A 149 7.75 9.14 -2.42
CA GLY A 149 7.71 10.59 -2.60
C GLY A 149 6.37 11.21 -2.19
N LEU A 150 5.26 10.61 -2.61
CA LEU A 150 3.91 11.07 -2.26
C LEU A 150 3.64 10.97 -0.74
N CYS A 151 4.05 9.87 -0.10
CA CYS A 151 3.91 9.69 1.36
C CYS A 151 4.71 10.72 2.14
N LEU A 152 5.93 11.05 1.70
CA LEU A 152 6.74 12.09 2.34
C LEU A 152 6.11 13.47 2.20
N LEU A 153 5.62 13.82 1.01
CA LEU A 153 4.93 15.09 0.80
C LEU A 153 3.65 15.19 1.63
N PHE A 154 2.83 14.13 1.64
CA PHE A 154 1.62 14.09 2.46
C PHE A 154 1.93 14.23 3.95
N GLY A 155 2.98 13.56 4.45
CA GLY A 155 3.42 13.69 5.84
C GLY A 155 3.92 15.10 6.18
N LEU A 156 4.72 15.71 5.31
CA LEU A 156 5.25 17.07 5.50
C LEU A 156 4.16 18.14 5.50
N VAL A 157 3.05 17.91 4.78
CA VAL A 157 1.90 18.82 4.80
C VAL A 157 1.02 18.54 6.02
N THR A 158 0.60 17.29 6.21
CA THR A 158 -0.37 16.90 7.25
C THR A 158 0.15 17.15 8.66
N PHE A 159 1.45 16.96 8.89
CA PHE A 159 2.05 17.15 10.23
C PHE A 159 1.87 18.58 10.76
N PRO A 160 2.34 19.64 10.08
CA PRO A 160 2.15 21.01 10.55
C PRO A 160 0.69 21.49 10.42
N THR A 161 -0.08 21.06 9.41
CA THR A 161 -1.42 21.63 9.17
C THR A 161 -2.54 20.98 9.96
N ILE A 162 -2.42 19.69 10.32
CA ILE A 162 -3.48 18.94 11.00
C ILE A 162 -2.98 18.41 12.35
N VAL A 163 -1.84 17.73 12.38
CA VAL A 163 -1.38 17.05 13.60
C VAL A 163 -1.00 18.05 14.68
N LEU A 164 -0.20 19.07 14.35
CA LEU A 164 0.24 20.09 15.30
C LEU A 164 -0.89 20.90 15.95
N PRO A 165 -1.86 21.47 15.20
CA PRO A 165 -2.97 22.19 15.81
C PRO A 165 -3.89 21.27 16.61
N TYR A 166 -4.09 20.02 16.18
CA TYR A 166 -4.92 19.06 16.91
C TYR A 166 -4.25 18.64 18.22
N ALA A 167 -2.95 18.40 18.22
CA ALA A 167 -2.17 18.12 19.43
C ALA A 167 -2.26 19.28 20.43
N ASN A 168 -1.99 20.51 19.99
CA ASN A 168 -2.10 21.70 20.83
C ASN A 168 -3.53 21.91 21.37
N HIS A 169 -4.54 21.65 20.54
CA HIS A 169 -5.94 21.75 20.96
C HIS A 169 -6.28 20.70 22.03
N LEU A 170 -5.88 19.44 21.84
CA LEU A 170 -6.10 18.39 22.84
C LEU A 170 -5.33 18.64 24.14
N ASP A 171 -4.11 19.16 24.07
CA ASP A 171 -3.28 19.48 25.24
C ASP A 171 -3.90 20.59 26.11
N THR A 172 -4.73 21.47 25.54
CA THR A 172 -5.43 22.50 26.32
C THR A 172 -6.63 21.98 27.11
N GLN A 173 -7.10 20.75 26.85
CA GLN A 173 -8.27 20.22 27.54
C GLN A 173 -7.89 19.49 28.84
N PRO A 174 -8.61 19.75 29.95
CA PRO A 174 -8.40 19.00 31.17
C PRO A 174 -8.82 17.54 30.99
N ASN A 175 -8.09 16.63 31.62
CA ASN A 175 -8.30 15.17 31.56
C ASN A 175 -9.75 14.75 31.91
N GLU A 176 -10.44 15.59 32.69
CA GLU A 176 -11.83 15.41 33.12
C GLU A 176 -12.86 15.49 31.97
N ALA A 177 -12.52 16.13 30.85
CA ALA A 177 -13.41 16.27 29.69
C ALA A 177 -13.64 14.94 28.96
N PHE A 178 -12.74 13.98 29.11
CA PHE A 178 -12.75 12.70 28.41
C PHE A 178 -13.12 11.52 29.33
N THR A 179 -13.33 11.78 30.62
CA THR A 179 -13.67 10.74 31.59
C THR A 179 -15.17 10.46 31.58
N PHE A 180 -15.55 9.21 31.32
CA PHE A 180 -16.88 8.68 31.44
C PHE A 180 -17.38 8.79 32.89
N ARG A 181 -18.45 9.57 33.11
CA ARG A 181 -19.13 9.63 34.41
C ARG A 181 -20.26 8.59 34.45
N PRO A 182 -20.15 7.52 35.24
CA PRO A 182 -21.23 6.54 35.38
C PRO A 182 -22.46 7.18 36.04
N SER A 183 -23.65 6.74 35.62
CA SER A 183 -24.92 7.13 36.26
C SER A 183 -24.92 6.73 37.74
N SER A 184 -25.62 7.50 38.58
CA SER A 184 -25.59 7.39 40.05
C SER A 184 -25.98 6.01 40.61
N SER A 185 -26.72 5.20 39.85
CA SER A 185 -27.02 3.81 40.17
C SER A 185 -25.84 2.87 39.93
N LEU A 186 -25.12 3.04 38.82
CA LEU A 186 -23.98 2.22 38.41
C LEU A 186 -22.73 2.55 39.25
N ALA A 187 -22.53 3.81 39.60
CA ALA A 187 -21.47 4.25 40.50
C ALA A 187 -21.57 3.59 41.90
N ARG A 188 -22.80 3.34 42.38
CA ARG A 188 -23.05 2.68 43.66
C ARG A 188 -22.68 1.19 43.64
N HIS A 189 -22.84 0.54 42.49
CA HIS A 189 -22.42 -0.84 42.28
C HIS A 189 -20.90 -0.96 42.13
N GLN A 190 -20.27 -0.05 41.38
CA GLN A 190 -18.81 -0.01 41.22
C GLN A 190 -18.11 0.18 42.58
N SER A 191 -18.56 1.14 43.39
CA SER A 191 -18.01 1.42 44.71
C SER A 191 -18.19 0.25 45.69
N ARG A 192 -19.24 -0.57 45.53
CA ARG A 192 -19.44 -1.79 46.33
C ARG A 192 -18.53 -2.94 45.88
N SER A 193 -18.16 -3.00 44.61
CA SER A 193 -17.22 -3.98 44.06
C SER A 193 -15.77 -3.64 44.48
N ASP A 194 -15.35 -2.39 44.35
CA ASP A 194 -14.02 -1.92 44.77
C ASP A 194 -13.80 -2.12 46.28
N ASN A 195 -14.80 -1.80 47.10
CA ASN A 195 -14.72 -2.04 48.55
C ASN A 195 -14.58 -3.53 48.90
N ASN A 196 -15.14 -4.44 48.10
CA ASN A 196 -15.01 -5.88 48.32
C ASN A 196 -13.64 -6.41 47.86
N GLU A 197 -13.09 -5.90 46.75
CA GLU A 197 -11.74 -6.24 46.28
C GLU A 197 -10.65 -5.74 47.24
N THR A 198 -10.76 -4.49 47.71
CA THR A 198 -9.80 -3.89 48.64
C THR A 198 -9.77 -4.62 49.99
N LYS A 199 -10.89 -5.23 50.39
CA LYS A 199 -10.98 -6.06 51.62
C LYS A 199 -10.36 -7.44 51.45
N LYS A 200 -10.23 -7.92 50.21
CA LYS A 200 -9.65 -9.21 49.85
C LYS A 200 -8.12 -9.12 49.81
N THR A 201 -7.57 -8.10 49.16
CA THR A 201 -6.11 -7.81 49.13
C THR A 201 -5.50 -7.42 50.47
N ARG A 202 -6.32 -7.09 51.48
CA ARG A 202 -5.85 -6.80 52.85
C ARG A 202 -5.90 -8.01 53.80
N LYS A 203 -6.38 -9.16 53.32
CA LYS A 203 -6.53 -10.41 54.08
C LYS A 203 -5.54 -11.51 53.66
N ASP A 204 -4.79 -11.28 52.59
CA ASP A 204 -3.65 -12.07 52.13
C ASP A 204 -2.35 -11.32 52.50
#